data_AF-A0A9E3K1L7-F1
#
_entry.id   AF-A0A9E3K1L7-F1
#
_cell.length_a   1.000
_cell.length_b   1.000
_cell.length_c   1.000
_cell.angle_alpha   90.00
_cell.angle_beta   90.00
_cell.angle_gamma   90.00
#
_symmetry.space_group_name_H-M   'P 1'
#
loop_
_entity.id
_entity.type
_entity.pdbx_description
1 polymer ?
#
loop_
_entity_poly.entity_id
_entity_poly.type
_entity_poly.pdbx_seq_one_letter_code
_entity_poly.pdbx_strand_id
1 'polypeptide(L)' 'MGASEHRLSTAFEHVRQRSQHLAEPLTAEDCCAQSMPDASPVKWHLAHTTWFFETFILEPR' A
#
# COMPACT_ATOMS: atom_id res chain seq x y z
N MET A 1 9.17 -24.82 -5.28
CA MET A 1 9.18 -23.38 -4.94
C MET A 1 10.57 -23.02 -4.44
N GLY A 2 11.31 -22.26 -5.24
CA GLY A 2 12.72 -21.96 -5.01
C GLY A 2 12.94 -20.90 -3.92
N ALA A 3 14.14 -20.85 -3.36
CA ALA A 3 14.53 -19.85 -2.37
C ALA A 3 14.32 -18.41 -2.84
N SER A 4 14.32 -18.16 -4.16
CA SER A 4 14.08 -16.83 -4.73
C SER A 4 12.63 -16.37 -4.65
N GLU A 5 11.67 -17.27 -4.84
CA GLU A 5 10.23 -16.95 -4.76
C GLU A 5 9.85 -16.57 -3.32
N HIS A 6 10.40 -17.29 -2.34
CA HIS A 6 10.22 -16.99 -0.92
C HIS A 6 10.77 -15.60 -0.56
N ARG A 7 11.93 -15.20 -1.09
CA ARG A 7 12.51 -13.87 -0.85
C ARG A 7 11.59 -12.74 -1.35
N LEU A 8 10.98 -12.89 -2.52
CA LEU A 8 10.07 -11.88 -3.07
C LEU A 8 8.78 -11.77 -2.26
N SER A 9 8.19 -12.90 -1.85
CA SER A 9 6.99 -12.89 -0.99
C SER A 9 7.26 -12.19 0.34
N THR A 10 8.35 -12.56 1.02
CA THR A 10 8.74 -11.94 2.29
C THR A 10 9.01 -10.44 2.14
N ALA A 11 9.70 -10.03 1.07
CA ALA A 11 9.95 -8.61 0.81
C ALA A 11 8.65 -7.85 0.54
N PHE A 12 7.74 -8.43 -0.24
CA PHE A 12 6.42 -7.85 -0.50
C PHE A 12 5.63 -7.67 0.80
N GLU A 13 5.51 -8.71 1.61
CA GLU A 13 4.80 -8.66 2.90
C GLU A 13 5.39 -7.60 3.83
N HIS A 14 6.71 -7.56 3.97
CA HIS A 14 7.38 -6.57 4.81
C HIS A 14 7.11 -5.13 4.37
N VAL A 15 7.15 -4.85 3.06
CA VAL A 15 6.84 -3.52 2.53
C VAL A 15 5.37 -3.16 2.73
N ARG A 16 4.44 -4.11 2.52
CA ARG A 16 3.00 -3.87 2.72
C ARG A 16 2.66 -3.61 4.19
N GLN A 17 3.24 -4.38 5.11
CA GLN A 17 3.09 -4.17 6.55
C GLN A 17 3.63 -2.81 6.99
N ARG A 18 4.74 -2.35 6.41
CA ARG A 18 5.27 -1.00 6.72
C ARG A 18 4.25 0.09 6.42
N SER A 19 3.56 0.04 5.27
CA SER A 19 2.51 1.01 4.96
C SER A 19 1.34 0.95 5.94
N GLN A 20 0.96 -0.25 6.39
CA GLN A 20 -0.11 -0.42 7.38
C GLN A 20 0.29 0.14 8.75
N HIS A 21 1.50 -0.15 9.25
CA HIS A 21 2.00 0.39 10.52
C HIS A 21 2.07 1.93 10.52
N LEU A 22 2.36 2.56 9.37
CA LEU A 22 2.34 4.02 9.29
C LEU A 22 0.93 4.61 9.44
N ALA A 23 -0.10 3.86 9.03
CA ALA A 23 -1.50 4.27 9.14
C ALA A 23 -2.18 3.81 10.44
N GLU A 24 -1.64 2.80 11.11
CA GLU A 24 -2.17 2.22 12.36
C GLU A 24 -2.57 3.26 13.44
N PRO A 25 -1.77 4.31 13.74
CA PRO A 25 -2.15 5.26 14.79
C PRO A 25 -3.23 6.26 14.37
N LEU A 26 -3.65 6.28 13.11
CA LEU A 26 -4.57 7.28 12.56
C LEU A 26 -6.02 6.80 12.65
N THR A 27 -6.93 7.72 12.98
CA THR A 27 -8.36 7.45 12.89
C THR A 27 -8.82 7.36 11.43
N ALA A 28 -10.06 6.89 11.21
CA ALA A 28 -10.65 6.89 9.88
C ALA A 28 -10.78 8.32 9.32
N GLU A 29 -11.10 9.28 10.18
CA GLU A 29 -11.21 10.71 9.88
C GLU A 29 -9.83 11.29 9.48
N ASP A 30 -8.78 11.00 10.25
CA ASP A 30 -7.41 11.41 9.93
C ASP A 30 -6.98 10.87 8.56
N CYS A 31 -7.33 9.62 8.26
CA CYS A 31 -7.02 9.00 6.98
C CYS A 31 -7.74 9.64 5.78
N CYS A 32 -8.78 10.45 6.02
CA CYS A 32 -9.52 11.19 5.00
C CYS A 32 -8.98 12.60 4.77
N ALA A 33 -8.11 13.12 5.64
CA ALA A 33 -7.68 14.51 5.60
C ALA A 33 -6.81 14.83 4.37
N GLN A 34 -7.00 16.02 3.80
CA GLN A 34 -6.16 16.62 2.76
C GLN A 34 -5.86 18.07 3.16
N SER A 35 -4.64 18.31 3.66
CA SER A 35 -4.26 19.62 4.22
C SER A 35 -3.96 20.69 3.17
N MET A 36 -3.50 20.27 1.99
CA MET A 36 -3.15 21.13 0.87
C MET A 36 -3.39 20.39 -0.46
N PRO A 37 -3.55 21.09 -1.59
CA PRO A 37 -3.85 20.46 -2.88
C PRO A 37 -2.85 19.38 -3.31
N ASP A 38 -1.57 19.56 -3.01
CA ASP A 38 -0.51 18.62 -3.38
C ASP A 38 -0.43 17.39 -2.47
N ALA A 39 -1.08 17.43 -1.30
CA ALA A 39 -1.15 16.27 -0.40
C ALA A 39 -2.32 15.37 -0.80
N SER A 40 -2.14 14.05 -0.68
CA SER A 40 -3.23 13.09 -0.83
C SER A 40 -3.60 12.48 0.54
N PRO A 41 -4.87 12.10 0.77
CA PRO A 41 -5.27 11.42 1.99
C PRO A 41 -4.51 10.10 2.21
N VAL A 42 -4.27 9.72 3.47
CA VAL A 42 -3.59 8.45 3.78
C VAL A 42 -4.35 7.25 3.20
N LYS A 43 -5.69 7.26 3.27
CA LYS A 43 -6.51 6.21 2.65
C LYS A 43 -6.31 6.12 1.13
N TRP A 44 -6.04 7.26 0.47
CA TRP A 44 -5.74 7.29 -0.96
C TRP A 44 -4.41 6.60 -1.23
N HIS A 45 -3.36 6.86 -0.44
CA HIS A 45 -2.07 6.18 -0.60
C HIS A 45 -2.15 4.66 -0.37
N LEU A 46 -2.90 4.21 0.65
CA LEU A 46 -3.11 2.79 0.91
C LEU A 46 -3.83 2.10 -0.26
N ALA A 47 -4.87 2.73 -0.80
CA ALA A 47 -5.59 2.22 -1.97
C ALA A 47 -4.72 2.27 -3.24
N HIS A 48 -4.04 3.40 -3.51
CA HIS A 48 -3.27 3.63 -4.72
C HIS A 48 -2.12 2.62 -4.87
N THR A 49 -1.41 2.33 -3.76
CA THR A 49 -0.36 1.29 -3.79
C THR A 49 -0.93 -0.12 -3.97
N THR A 50 -2.19 -0.38 -3.61
CA THR A 50 -2.86 -1.65 -3.88
C THR A 50 -3.26 -1.75 -5.35
N TRP A 51 -3.92 -0.70 -5.85
CA TRP A 51 -4.33 -0.54 -7.24
C TRP A 51 -3.17 -0.75 -8.22
N PHE A 52 -1.95 -0.29 -7.89
CA PHE A 52 -0.78 -0.54 -8.74
C PHE A 52 -0.55 -2.04 -9.00
N PHE A 53 -0.61 -2.88 -7.97
CA PHE A 53 -0.42 -4.33 -8.15
C PHE A 53 -1.59 -4.96 -8.88
N GLU A 54 -2.81 -4.50 -8.58
CA GLU A 54 -4.01 -4.91 -9.30
C GLU A 54 -3.85 -4.65 -10.80
N THR A 55 -3.66 -3.40 -11.21
CA THR A 55 -3.64 -3.02 -12.63
C THR A 55 -2.41 -3.50 -13.39
N PHE A 56 -1.22 -3.47 -12.78
CA PHE A 56 0.02 -3.75 -13.54
C PHE A 56 0.53 -5.18 -13.40
N ILE A 57 0.02 -5.96 -12.46
CA ILE A 57 0.49 -7.34 -12.21
C ILE A 57 -0.65 -8.35 -12.29
N LEU A 58 -1.82 -8.07 -11.73
CA LEU A 58 -2.90 -9.05 -11.58
C LEU A 58 -3.95 -8.98 -12.70
N GLU A 59 -4.25 -7.79 -13.21
CA GLU A 59 -5.20 -7.63 -14.31
C GLU A 59 -4.66 -8.26 -15.60
N PRO A 60 -5.50 -8.99 -16.35
CA PRO A 60 -5.14 -9.45 -17.69
C PRO A 60 -4.94 -8.26 -18.63
N ARG A 61 -4.02 -8.40 -19.58
CA ARG A 61 -3.93 -7.47 -20.72
C ARG A 61 -4.98 -7.80 -21.78
#